data_AF-A0A849R3D3-F1
#
_entry.id   AF-A0A849R3D3-F1
#
_cell.length_a   1.000
_cell.length_b   1.000
_cell.length_c   1.000
_cell.angle_alpha   90.00
_cell.angle_beta   90.00
_cell.angle_gamma   90.00
#
_symmetry.space_group_name_H-M   'P 1'
#
loop_
_entity.id
_entity.type
_entity.pdbx_description
1 polymer ?
#
loop_
_entity_poly.entity_id
_entity_poly.type
_entity_poly.pdbx_seq_one_letter_code
_entity_poly.pdbx_strand_id
1 'polypeptide(L)'
;MKIKLKIPQNRPIADFLPTVTIAAKNFATEITNFNVKKENLQGEPKITDEHIKNNQRIRKVLLDDDIVPEKLPPEEDIKKVERRLKNNETKLAKISKHR
;
A
#
# COMPACT_ATOMS: atom_id res chain seq x y z
N MET A 1 -5.96 4.15 13.00
CA MET A 1 -5.39 3.06 12.18
C MET A 1 -4.13 2.43 12.79
N LYS A 2 -3.13 3.19 13.29
CA LYS A 2 -1.92 2.64 13.95
C LYS A 2 -2.20 1.59 15.04
N ILE A 3 -3.18 1.87 15.91
CA ILE A 3 -3.58 0.98 17.02
C ILE A 3 -4.17 -0.34 16.49
N LYS A 4 -5.01 -0.30 15.46
CA LYS A 4 -5.62 -1.51 14.85
C LYS A 4 -4.59 -2.42 14.20
N LEU A 5 -3.52 -1.85 13.64
CA LEU A 5 -2.45 -2.58 12.96
C LEU A 5 -1.25 -2.92 13.89
N LYS A 6 -1.35 -2.64 15.20
CA LYS A 6 -0.27 -2.84 16.19
C LYS A 6 1.06 -2.18 15.78
N ILE A 7 1.00 -1.03 15.12
CA ILE A 7 2.18 -0.32 14.61
C ILE A 7 2.73 0.61 15.70
N PRO A 8 4.04 0.57 16.00
CA PRO A 8 4.68 1.52 16.92
C PRO A 8 4.46 2.97 16.47
N GLN A 9 4.19 3.89 17.40
CA GLN A 9 3.90 5.30 17.04
C GLN A 9 5.02 5.96 16.21
N ASN A 10 6.28 5.60 16.48
CA ASN A 10 7.48 6.13 15.82
C ASN A 10 7.69 5.61 14.38
N ARG A 11 6.79 4.76 13.87
CA ARG A 11 6.92 4.17 12.53
C ARG A 11 5.80 4.69 11.62
N PRO A 12 6.10 4.94 10.33
CA PRO A 12 5.08 5.31 9.37
C PRO A 12 4.14 4.12 9.13
N ILE A 13 2.85 4.41 8.92
CA ILE A 13 1.81 3.38 8.70
C ILE A 13 2.08 2.63 7.39
N ALA A 14 2.67 3.32 6.41
CA ALA A 14 2.99 2.76 5.10
C ALA A 14 3.88 1.52 5.18
N ASP A 15 4.77 1.42 6.18
CA ASP A 15 5.68 0.28 6.37
C ASP A 15 4.97 -1.05 6.72
N PHE A 16 3.65 -1.01 6.93
CA PHE A 16 2.85 -2.15 7.39
C PHE A 16 1.54 -2.30 6.60
N LEU A 17 1.33 -1.46 5.58
CA LEU A 17 0.15 -1.57 4.73
C LEU A 17 0.33 -2.76 3.77
N PRO A 18 -0.70 -3.61 3.61
CA PRO A 18 -0.67 -4.64 2.59
C PRO A 18 -0.40 -4.07 1.20
N THR A 19 0.41 -4.76 0.41
CA THR A 19 0.79 -4.36 -0.95
C THR A 19 -0.45 -4.10 -1.82
N VAL A 20 -1.48 -4.93 -1.66
CA VAL A 20 -2.78 -4.78 -2.34
C VAL A 20 -3.45 -3.44 -2.00
N THR A 21 -3.44 -3.04 -0.73
CA THR A 21 -4.02 -1.76 -0.29
C THR A 21 -3.25 -0.57 -0.85
N ILE A 22 -1.92 -0.66 -0.94
CA ILE A 22 -1.07 0.38 -1.55
C ILE A 22 -1.36 0.48 -3.05
N ALA A 23 -1.38 -0.65 -3.77
CA ALA A 23 -1.65 -0.70 -5.20
C ALA A 23 -3.04 -0.14 -5.53
N ALA A 24 -4.05 -0.52 -4.76
CA ALA A 24 -5.40 0.02 -4.89
C ALA A 24 -5.46 1.54 -4.72
N LYS A 25 -4.73 2.09 -3.74
CA LYS A 25 -4.71 3.54 -3.52
C LYS A 25 -4.03 4.28 -4.67
N ASN A 26 -2.89 3.78 -5.13
CA ASN A 26 -2.19 4.34 -6.28
C ASN A 26 -3.09 4.32 -7.52
N PHE A 27 -3.80 3.21 -7.74
CA PHE A 27 -4.73 3.10 -8.85
C PHE A 27 -5.89 4.11 -8.76
N ALA A 28 -6.44 4.37 -7.56
CA ALA A 28 -7.45 5.41 -7.39
C ALA A 28 -6.93 6.80 -7.79
N THR A 29 -5.70 7.10 -7.40
CA THR A 29 -5.04 8.37 -7.73
C THR A 29 -4.82 8.49 -9.23
N GLU A 30 -4.38 7.42 -9.90
CA GLU A 30 -4.18 7.43 -11.35
C GLU A 30 -5.49 7.62 -12.13
N ILE A 31 -6.57 6.93 -11.74
CA ILE A 31 -7.89 7.15 -12.36
C ILE A 31 -8.36 8.59 -12.14
N THR A 32 -8.15 9.14 -10.95
CA THR A 32 -8.51 10.52 -10.64
C THR A 32 -7.73 11.49 -11.53
N ASN A 33 -6.41 11.33 -11.64
CA ASN A 33 -5.56 12.15 -12.50
C ASN A 33 -5.98 12.08 -13.98
N PHE A 34 -6.36 10.88 -14.44
CA PHE A 34 -6.86 10.68 -15.80
C PHE A 34 -8.19 11.40 -16.03
N ASN A 35 -9.17 11.24 -15.12
CA ASN A 35 -10.49 11.87 -15.25
C ASN A 35 -10.43 13.40 -15.11
N VAL A 36 -9.57 13.90 -14.22
CA VAL A 36 -9.31 15.35 -14.09
C VAL A 36 -8.84 15.95 -15.41
N LYS A 37 -7.92 15.29 -16.11
CA LYS A 37 -7.45 15.72 -17.43
C LYS A 37 -8.53 15.58 -18.50
N LYS A 38 -9.24 14.45 -18.53
CA LYS A 38 -10.27 14.13 -19.53
C LYS A 38 -11.46 15.10 -19.46
N GLU A 39 -11.94 15.40 -18.26
CA GLU A 39 -13.11 16.24 -18.03
C GLU A 39 -12.73 17.71 -17.74
N ASN A 40 -11.44 18.04 -17.83
CA ASN A 40 -10.88 19.36 -17.52
C ASN A 40 -11.39 19.88 -16.17
N LEU A 41 -11.37 19.02 -15.15
CA LEU A 41 -11.80 19.39 -13.81
C LEU A 41 -10.81 20.40 -13.22
N GLN A 42 -11.33 21.49 -12.68
CA GLN A 42 -10.53 22.54 -12.07
C GLN A 42 -11.00 22.84 -10.65
N GLY A 43 -10.04 23.17 -9.80
CA GLY A 43 -10.25 23.47 -8.39
C GLY A 43 -10.30 22.23 -7.52
N GLU A 44 -9.88 22.42 -6.26
CA GLU A 44 -9.82 21.36 -5.24
C GLU A 44 -11.16 20.63 -5.01
N PRO A 45 -12.34 21.30 -4.93
CA PRO A 45 -13.59 20.61 -4.60
C PRO A 45 -13.97 19.54 -5.63
N LYS A 46 -13.90 19.88 -6.93
CA LYS A 46 -14.26 18.95 -8.02
C LYS A 46 -13.31 17.76 -8.08
N ILE A 47 -12.01 18.02 -7.90
CA ILE A 47 -10.99 16.96 -7.88
C ILE A 47 -11.18 16.06 -6.65
N THR A 48 -11.56 16.64 -5.51
CA THR A 48 -11.83 15.88 -4.27
C THR A 48 -13.04 14.97 -4.43
N ASP A 49 -14.13 15.46 -5.02
CA ASP A 49 -15.31 14.63 -5.29
C ASP A 49 -14.98 13.46 -6.20
N GLU A 50 -14.19 13.70 -7.25
CA GLU A 50 -13.73 12.67 -8.16
C GLU A 50 -12.82 11.65 -7.46
N HIS A 51 -11.90 12.14 -6.62
CA HIS A 51 -11.03 11.29 -5.81
C HIS A 51 -11.85 10.40 -4.85
N ILE A 52 -12.88 10.94 -4.20
CA ILE A 52 -13.76 10.18 -3.29
C ILE A 52 -14.50 9.09 -4.07
N LYS A 53 -15.11 9.43 -5.21
CA LYS A 53 -15.82 8.46 -6.07
C LYS A 53 -14.90 7.33 -6.53
N ASN A 54 -13.69 7.65 -6.98
CA ASN A 54 -12.74 6.64 -7.46
C ASN A 54 -12.28 5.70 -6.33
N ASN A 55 -12.05 6.22 -5.12
CA ASN A 55 -11.70 5.37 -3.97
C ASN A 55 -12.87 4.45 -3.58
N GLN A 56 -14.10 4.95 -3.61
CA GLN A 56 -15.29 4.12 -3.37
C GLN A 56 -15.47 3.03 -4.43
N ARG A 57 -15.18 3.34 -5.70
CA ARG A 57 -15.26 2.36 -6.80
C ARG A 57 -14.23 1.25 -6.64
N ILE A 58 -12.97 1.60 -6.37
CA ILE A 58 -11.91 0.61 -6.14
C ILE A 58 -12.22 -0.25 -4.91
N ARG A 59 -12.76 0.36 -3.85
CA ARG A 59 -13.21 -0.40 -2.67
C ARG A 59 -14.23 -1.47 -3.07
N LYS A 60 -15.22 -1.15 -3.91
CA LYS A 60 -16.21 -2.13 -4.36
C LYS A 60 -15.57 -3.30 -5.10
N VAL A 61 -14.65 -3.01 -6.03
CA VAL A 61 -13.91 -4.05 -6.77
C VAL A 61 -13.16 -4.98 -5.80
N LEU A 62 -12.49 -4.44 -4.79
CA LEU A 62 -11.80 -5.27 -3.80
C LEU A 62 -12.78 -6.11 -2.99
N LEU A 63 -13.93 -5.55 -2.61
CA LEU A 63 -14.97 -6.28 -1.88
C LEU A 63 -15.59 -7.41 -2.72
N ASP A 64 -15.72 -7.22 -4.04
CA ASP A 64 -16.24 -8.25 -4.94
C ASP A 64 -15.32 -9.49 -5.00
N ASP A 65 -14.00 -9.30 -4.79
CA ASP A 65 -12.99 -10.35 -4.67
C ASP A 65 -12.80 -10.85 -3.20
N ASP A 66 -13.73 -10.54 -2.30
CA ASP A 66 -13.66 -10.83 -0.84
C ASP A 66 -12.45 -10.16 -0.11
N ILE A 67 -11.84 -9.15 -0.72
CA ILE A 67 -10.72 -8.40 -0.15
C ILE A 67 -11.26 -7.17 0.59
N VAL A 68 -11.19 -7.19 1.93
CA VAL A 68 -11.58 -6.04 2.77
C VAL A 68 -10.33 -5.28 3.23
N PRO A 69 -9.98 -4.13 2.61
CA PRO A 69 -8.69 -3.48 2.81
C PRO A 69 -8.43 -3.06 4.26
N GLU A 70 -9.48 -2.68 5.01
CA GLU A 70 -9.36 -2.28 6.41
C GLU A 70 -9.27 -3.45 7.41
N LYS A 71 -9.59 -4.67 6.96
CA LYS A 71 -9.51 -5.89 7.78
C LYS A 71 -8.33 -6.77 7.41
N LEU A 72 -7.61 -6.46 6.33
CA LEU A 72 -6.40 -7.19 5.97
C LEU A 72 -5.39 -7.15 7.12
N PRO A 73 -4.73 -8.28 7.42
CA PRO A 73 -3.69 -8.30 8.44
C PRO A 73 -2.56 -7.35 8.02
N PRO A 74 -1.93 -6.62 8.96
CA PRO A 74 -0.74 -5.85 8.65
C PRO A 74 0.35 -6.78 8.09
N GLU A 75 1.05 -6.33 7.05
CA GLU A 75 2.21 -7.07 6.54
C GLU A 75 3.34 -7.10 7.58
N GLU A 76 4.22 -8.10 7.48
CA GLU A 76 5.43 -8.18 8.31
C GLU A 76 6.24 -6.88 8.15
N ASP A 77 6.79 -6.38 9.25
CA ASP A 77 7.62 -5.17 9.23
C ASP A 77 8.72 -5.29 8.16
N ILE A 78 8.67 -4.41 7.16
CA ILE A 78 9.61 -4.36 6.02
C ILE A 78 11.06 -4.36 6.50
N LYS A 79 11.40 -3.67 7.60
CA LYS A 79 12.78 -3.66 8.15
C LYS A 79 13.21 -5.00 8.71
N LYS A 80 12.28 -5.80 9.25
CA LYS A 80 12.60 -7.17 9.68
C LYS A 80 12.87 -8.06 8.47
N VAL A 81 12.10 -7.90 7.39
CA VAL A 81 12.31 -8.63 6.13
C VAL A 81 13.65 -8.26 5.50
N GLU A 82 13.94 -6.96 5.35
CA GLU A 82 15.24 -6.47 4.85
C GLU A 82 16.42 -7.01 5.67
N ARG A 83 16.30 -7.02 7.01
CA ARG A 83 17.33 -7.56 7.89
C ARG A 83 17.53 -9.06 7.70
N ARG A 84 16.45 -9.83 7.51
CA ARG A 84 16.54 -11.27 7.22
C ARG A 84 17.23 -11.52 5.88
N LEU A 85 16.89 -10.74 4.85
CA LEU A 85 17.52 -10.84 3.52
C LEU A 85 19.03 -10.56 3.60
N LYS A 86 19.45 -9.45 4.22
CA LYS A 86 20.87 -9.13 4.44
C LYS A 86 21.61 -10.22 5.23
N ASN A 87 20.97 -10.78 6.25
CA ASN A 87 21.54 -11.89 7.02
C ASN A 87 21.65 -13.18 6.20
N ASN A 88 20.73 -13.43 5.27
CA ASN A 88 20.79 -14.58 4.37
C ASN A 88 21.87 -14.40 3.30
N GLU A 89 21.99 -13.21 2.69
CA GLU A 89 23.05 -12.89 1.73
C GLU A 89 24.44 -13.07 2.36
N THR A 90 24.65 -12.56 3.58
CA THR A 90 25.92 -12.71 4.30
C THR A 90 26.22 -14.16 4.68
N LYS A 91 25.20 -14.98 4.99
CA LYS A 91 25.39 -16.42 5.23
C LYS A 91 25.72 -17.17 3.94
N LEU A 92 25.02 -16.91 2.85
CA LEU A 92 25.26 -17.52 1.54
C LEU A 92 26.67 -17.20 1.03
N ALA A 93 27.11 -15.94 1.17
CA ALA A 93 28.46 -15.51 0.80
C ALA A 93 29.58 -16.16 1.66
N LYS A 94 29.29 -16.54 2.90
CA LYS A 94 30.22 -17.30 3.76
C LYS A 94 30.28 -18.78 3.35
N ILE A 95 29.16 -19.38 2.99
CA ILE A 95 29.09 -20.77 2.51
C ILE A 95 29.80 -20.92 1.16
N SER A 96 29.65 -19.94 0.26
CA SER A 96 30.32 -19.96 -1.05
C SER A 96 31.84 -19.72 -0.98
N LYS A 97 32.34 -19.08 0.09
CA LYS A 97 33.78 -18.87 0.34
C LYS A 97 34.49 -20.07 0.99
N HIS A 98 33.75 -21.11 1.36
CA HIS A 98 34.29 -22.36 1.94
C HIS A 98 34.14 -23.56 0.99
N ARG A 99 33.93 -23.30 -0.31
CA ARG A 99 34.04 -24.30 -1.39
C ARG A 99 35.25 -24.01 -2.26
#